data_AF-A0A7D6VNH8-F1
#
_entry.id   AF-A0A7D6VNH8-F1
#
_cell.length_a   1.000
_cell.length_b   1.000
_cell.length_c   1.000
_cell.angle_alpha   90.00
_cell.angle_beta   90.00
_cell.angle_gamma   90.00
#
_symmetry.space_group_name_H-M   'P 1'
#
loop_
_entity.id
_entity.type
_entity.pdbx_description
1 polymer ?
#
loop_
_entity_poly.entity_id
_entity_poly.type
_entity_poly.pdbx_seq_one_letter_code
_entity_poly.pdbx_strand_id
1 'polypeptide(L)'
;MDTDNKKLFKYLGIIFISVLICYKLPHSSYSIIEYIIRPIRINYTTIYLAGLVPLVLFIIGIKGLFKLKRNEKKSKFFIFIVTVFVIMPIMKWSLGFARSSYHFIIKDGLNSLDIIDSKVNLGSNNNDFSINVNMEIIDYGSSNKDFKVKVYLPKSLTDILGEEVYDLERSYNTYGHKGKIYVNEKIVLKNVNEKMHGEIFKTMWSFDPIRYELYNNDQSIKIVDYRNKFL
;
A
#
# COMPACT_ATOMS: atom_id res chain seq x y z
N MET A 1 -36.66 15.16 -7.80
CA MET A 1 -35.89 14.03 -7.22
C MET A 1 -36.47 13.71 -5.85
N ASP A 2 -37.11 12.54 -5.70
CA ASP A 2 -37.79 12.11 -4.47
C ASP A 2 -36.88 12.21 -3.23
N THR A 3 -37.43 12.65 -2.10
CA THR A 3 -36.75 12.80 -0.82
C THR A 3 -36.07 11.51 -0.35
N ASP A 4 -36.65 10.34 -0.66
CA ASP A 4 -36.06 9.05 -0.33
C ASP A 4 -34.84 8.73 -1.20
N ASN A 5 -34.85 9.09 -2.49
CA ASN A 5 -33.69 8.96 -3.38
C ASN A 5 -32.52 9.83 -2.91
N LYS A 6 -32.78 11.08 -2.50
CA LYS A 6 -31.74 11.96 -1.94
C LYS A 6 -31.08 11.35 -0.70
N LYS A 7 -31.88 10.76 0.20
CA LYS A 7 -31.36 10.07 1.40
C LYS A 7 -30.55 8.83 1.04
N LEU A 8 -30.99 8.03 0.06
CA LEU A 8 -30.23 6.89 -0.44
C LEU A 8 -28.84 7.31 -0.92
N PHE A 9 -28.74 8.29 -1.81
CA PHE A 9 -27.46 8.77 -2.32
C PHE A 9 -26.57 9.34 -1.20
N LYS A 10 -27.16 10.03 -0.21
CA LYS A 10 -26.41 10.49 0.97
C LYS A 10 -25.75 9.34 1.72
N TYR A 11 -26.50 8.28 2.04
CA TYR A 11 -25.96 7.17 2.82
C TYR A 11 -25.00 6.28 2.02
N LEU A 12 -25.27 6.05 0.73
CA LEU A 12 -24.33 5.41 -0.17
C LEU A 12 -23.05 6.24 -0.33
N GLY A 13 -23.17 7.57 -0.41
CA GLY A 13 -22.04 8.49 -0.45
C GLY A 13 -21.19 8.42 0.81
N ILE A 14 -21.80 8.33 2.00
CA ILE A 14 -21.06 8.14 3.26
C ILE A 14 -20.30 6.80 3.26
N ILE A 15 -20.92 5.72 2.78
CA ILE A 15 -20.25 4.42 2.64
C ILE A 15 -19.12 4.51 1.62
N PHE A 16 -19.34 5.20 0.51
CA PHE A 16 -18.30 5.42 -0.51
C PHE A 16 -17.12 6.20 0.06
N ILE A 17 -17.35 7.25 0.85
CA ILE A 17 -16.29 8.00 1.55
C ILE A 17 -15.51 7.07 2.48
N SER A 18 -16.20 6.21 3.25
CA SER A 18 -15.55 5.20 4.10
C SER A 18 -14.63 4.25 3.30
N VAL A 19 -15.07 3.81 2.11
CA VAL A 19 -14.26 2.99 1.20
C VAL A 19 -13.09 3.80 0.61
N LEU A 20 -13.33 5.04 0.20
CA LEU A 20 -12.36 5.94 -0.42
C LEU A 20 -11.20 6.25 0.53
N ILE A 21 -11.48 6.60 1.79
CA ILE A 21 -10.43 6.97 2.75
C ILE A 21 -9.53 5.77 3.12
N CYS A 22 -10.03 4.54 2.96
CA CYS A 22 -9.27 3.31 3.11
C CYS A 22 -8.43 2.95 1.88
N TYR A 23 -8.58 3.67 0.77
CA TYR A 23 -7.85 3.39 -0.47
C TYR A 23 -6.40 3.86 -0.36
N LYS A 24 -5.45 3.06 -0.87
CA LYS A 24 -4.02 3.39 -0.91
C LYS A 24 -3.76 4.44 -1.99
N LEU A 25 -2.93 5.43 -1.68
CA LEU A 25 -2.48 6.41 -2.68
C LEU A 25 -1.47 5.76 -3.65
N PRO A 26 -1.36 6.27 -4.89
CA PRO A 26 -0.34 5.80 -5.81
C PRO A 26 1.07 5.96 -5.22
N HIS A 27 1.93 4.98 -5.45
CA HIS A 27 3.34 4.96 -5.04
C HIS A 27 3.55 5.07 -3.52
N SER A 28 2.55 4.68 -2.73
CA SER A 28 2.63 4.64 -1.28
C SER A 28 1.86 3.46 -0.70
N SER A 29 2.40 2.87 0.37
CA SER A 29 1.71 1.81 1.09
C SER A 29 0.62 2.31 2.05
N TYR A 30 0.57 3.61 2.34
CA TYR A 30 -0.45 4.22 3.21
C TYR A 30 -1.78 4.47 2.50
N SER A 31 -2.88 4.30 3.25
CA SER A 31 -4.20 4.76 2.84
C SER A 31 -4.36 6.26 3.09
N ILE A 32 -5.32 6.90 2.42
CA ILE A 32 -5.58 8.33 2.58
C ILE A 32 -5.75 8.71 4.06
N ILE A 33 -6.49 7.91 4.84
CA ILE A 33 -6.71 8.20 6.26
C ILE A 33 -5.44 8.07 7.11
N GLU A 34 -4.49 7.21 6.73
CA GLU A 34 -3.23 7.03 7.46
C GLU A 34 -2.27 8.22 7.30
N TYR A 35 -2.45 9.05 6.27
CA TYR A 35 -1.72 10.32 6.17
C TYR A 35 -2.22 11.36 7.18
N ILE A 36 -3.50 11.30 7.57
CA ILE A 36 -4.12 12.20 8.55
C ILE A 36 -3.90 11.67 9.96
N ILE A 37 -4.22 10.39 10.18
CA ILE A 37 -4.07 9.69 11.46
C ILE A 37 -3.05 8.58 11.25
N ARG A 38 -1.78 8.90 11.50
CA ARG A 38 -0.69 7.93 11.32
C ARG A 38 -0.85 6.76 12.30
N PRO A 39 -0.49 5.53 11.90
CA PRO A 39 -0.41 4.40 12.81
C PRO A 39 0.53 4.73 13.99
N ILE A 40 0.10 4.42 15.21
CA ILE A 40 0.94 4.59 16.40
C ILE A 40 1.72 3.30 16.59
N ARG A 41 3.05 3.42 16.66
CA ARG A 41 3.93 2.28 16.86
C ARG A 41 4.53 2.33 18.26
N ILE A 42 4.33 1.27 19.05
CA ILE A 42 4.86 1.14 20.40
C ILE A 42 5.60 -0.21 20.46
N ASN A 43 6.92 -0.18 20.65
CA ASN A 43 7.78 -1.36 20.72
C ASN A 43 7.70 -2.29 19.49
N TYR A 44 6.87 -3.33 19.55
CA TYR A 44 6.65 -4.30 18.46
C TYR A 44 5.20 -4.33 17.98
N THR A 45 4.35 -3.44 18.49
CA THR A 45 2.94 -3.36 18.13
C THR A 45 2.64 -2.09 17.34
N THR A 46 1.82 -2.22 16.31
CA THR A 46 1.31 -1.10 15.52
C THR A 46 -0.19 -1.00 15.72
N ILE A 47 -0.67 0.16 16.18
CA ILE A 47 -2.07 0.45 16.41
C ILE A 47 -2.60 1.32 15.27
N TYR A 48 -3.55 0.77 14.51
CA TYR A 48 -4.18 1.44 13.37
C TYR A 48 -5.47 2.17 13.78
N LEU A 49 -5.33 3.25 14.58
CA LEU A 49 -6.45 4.09 15.01
C LEU A 49 -7.24 4.69 13.82
N ALA A 50 -6.55 4.90 12.70
CA ALA A 50 -7.14 5.39 11.45
C ALA A 50 -8.35 4.58 10.98
N GLY A 51 -8.43 3.28 11.33
CA GLY A 51 -9.55 2.40 10.99
C GLY A 51 -10.87 2.70 11.71
N LEU A 52 -10.84 3.45 12.82
CA LEU A 52 -12.05 3.80 13.56
C LEU A 52 -12.94 4.78 12.78
N VAL A 53 -12.34 5.73 12.06
CA VAL A 53 -13.06 6.72 11.25
C VAL A 53 -13.91 6.07 10.15
N PRO A 54 -13.37 5.24 9.23
CA PRO A 54 -14.16 4.56 8.22
C PRO A 54 -15.20 3.61 8.83
N LEU A 55 -14.90 2.98 9.97
CA LEU A 55 -15.86 2.12 10.67
C LEU A 55 -17.09 2.91 11.14
N VAL A 56 -16.89 4.07 11.78
CA VAL A 56 -17.98 4.94 12.23
C VAL A 56 -18.81 5.44 11.04
N LEU A 57 -18.15 5.89 9.96
CA LEU A 57 -18.84 6.30 8.74
C LEU A 57 -19.67 5.17 8.14
N PHE A 58 -19.12 3.96 8.08
CA PHE A 58 -19.83 2.78 7.59
C PHE A 58 -21.08 2.47 8.44
N ILE A 59 -20.96 2.50 9.78
CA ILE A 59 -22.08 2.29 10.70
C ILE A 59 -23.17 3.36 10.48
N ILE A 60 -22.80 4.64 10.34
CA ILE A 60 -23.72 5.73 10.07
C ILE A 60 -24.45 5.51 8.73
N GLY A 61 -23.70 5.15 7.69
CA GLY A 61 -24.24 4.85 6.36
C GLY A 61 -25.23 3.69 6.38
N ILE A 62 -24.86 2.55 6.96
CA ILE A 62 -25.71 1.36 7.09
C ILE A 62 -26.97 1.64 7.92
N LYS A 63 -26.84 2.28 9.09
CA LYS A 63 -27.99 2.67 9.91
C LYS A 63 -28.93 3.62 9.15
N GLY A 64 -28.37 4.48 8.32
CA GLY A 64 -29.11 5.34 7.41
C GLY A 64 -29.90 4.55 6.36
N LEU A 65 -29.28 3.56 5.72
CA LEU A 65 -29.92 2.67 4.75
C LEU A 65 -31.09 1.88 5.36
N PHE A 66 -30.99 1.47 6.63
CA PHE A 66 -32.09 0.78 7.33
C PHE A 66 -33.32 1.65 7.57
N LYS A 67 -33.17 2.98 7.57
CA LYS A 67 -34.25 3.95 7.84
C LYS A 67 -34.94 4.47 6.57
N LEU A 68 -34.58 3.97 5.39
CA LEU A 68 -35.19 4.38 4.12
C LEU A 68 -36.56 3.73 3.96
N LYS A 69 -37.54 4.46 3.38
CA LYS A 69 -38.92 3.96 3.19
C LYS A 69 -38.94 2.67 2.38
N ARG A 70 -38.10 2.59 1.33
CA ARG A 70 -37.94 1.41 0.46
C ARG A 70 -37.41 0.16 1.17
N ASN A 71 -36.84 0.32 2.36
CA ASN A 71 -36.18 -0.72 3.13
C ASN A 71 -36.95 -1.09 4.41
N GLU A 72 -38.06 -0.41 4.73
CA GLU A 72 -38.84 -0.64 5.95
C GLU A 72 -39.31 -2.09 6.11
N LYS A 73 -39.70 -2.74 5.00
CA LYS A 73 -40.17 -4.14 4.98
C LYS A 73 -39.05 -5.16 4.71
N LYS A 74 -37.81 -4.71 4.54
CA LYS A 74 -36.67 -5.58 4.22
C LYS A 74 -35.89 -5.95 5.48
N SER A 75 -35.29 -7.14 5.48
CA SER A 75 -34.41 -7.56 6.57
C SER A 75 -33.16 -6.66 6.63
N LYS A 76 -32.85 -6.14 7.83
CA LYS A 76 -31.62 -5.37 8.10
C LYS A 76 -30.37 -6.18 7.78
N PHE A 77 -30.39 -7.47 8.11
CA PHE A 77 -29.31 -8.40 7.79
C PHE A 77 -29.11 -8.52 6.28
N PHE A 78 -30.20 -8.65 5.52
CA PHE A 78 -30.12 -8.71 4.06
C PHE A 78 -29.52 -7.43 3.46
N ILE A 79 -29.95 -6.26 3.92
CA ILE A 79 -29.38 -4.96 3.47
C ILE A 79 -27.88 -4.89 3.77
N PHE A 80 -27.45 -5.35 4.95
CA PHE A 80 -26.05 -5.40 5.32
C PHE A 80 -25.24 -6.30 4.37
N ILE A 81 -25.72 -7.53 4.11
CA ILE A 81 -25.07 -8.48 3.19
C ILE A 81 -24.95 -7.90 1.79
N VAL A 82 -26.03 -7.34 1.23
CA VAL A 82 -25.99 -6.71 -0.09
C VAL A 82 -24.99 -5.55 -0.11
N THR A 83 -24.94 -4.75 0.96
CA THR A 83 -24.00 -3.62 1.02
C THR A 83 -22.56 -4.10 1.03
N VAL A 84 -22.23 -5.10 1.85
CA VAL A 84 -20.86 -5.61 2.02
C VAL A 84 -20.38 -6.40 0.81
N PHE A 85 -21.24 -7.24 0.22
CA PHE A 85 -20.85 -8.18 -0.84
C PHE A 85 -21.17 -7.72 -2.26
N VAL A 86 -21.99 -6.68 -2.44
CA VAL A 86 -22.34 -6.15 -3.77
C VAL A 86 -21.91 -4.70 -3.91
N ILE A 87 -22.40 -3.83 -3.02
CA ILE A 87 -22.18 -2.38 -3.15
C ILE A 87 -20.71 -2.02 -2.91
N MET A 88 -20.10 -2.49 -1.82
CA MET A 88 -18.70 -2.18 -1.52
C MET A 88 -17.72 -2.71 -2.58
N PRO A 89 -17.86 -3.92 -3.13
CA PRO A 89 -17.06 -4.37 -4.26
C PRO A 89 -17.18 -3.48 -5.50
N ILE A 90 -18.39 -3.04 -5.86
CA ILE A 90 -18.60 -2.10 -6.97
C ILE A 90 -17.88 -0.77 -6.70
N MET A 91 -17.95 -0.26 -5.47
CA MET A 91 -17.23 0.96 -5.06
C MET A 91 -15.71 0.79 -5.13
N LYS A 92 -15.18 -0.36 -4.71
CA LYS A 92 -13.74 -0.64 -4.85
C LYS A 92 -13.33 -0.74 -6.32
N TRP A 93 -14.18 -1.33 -7.15
CA TRP A 93 -13.95 -1.44 -8.58
C TRP A 93 -13.92 -0.08 -9.26
N SER A 94 -14.82 0.84 -8.91
CA SER A 94 -14.80 2.21 -9.45
C SER A 94 -13.53 2.98 -9.06
N LEU A 95 -13.03 2.80 -7.84
CA LEU A 95 -11.73 3.37 -7.43
C LEU A 95 -10.55 2.74 -8.20
N GLY A 96 -10.58 1.43 -8.41
CA GLY A 96 -9.59 0.73 -9.24
C GLY A 96 -9.60 1.20 -10.69
N PHE A 97 -10.78 1.49 -11.24
CA PHE A 97 -10.92 2.10 -12.56
C PHE A 97 -10.33 3.51 -12.58
N ALA A 98 -10.66 4.36 -11.60
CA ALA A 98 -10.10 5.72 -11.50
C ALA A 98 -8.56 5.72 -11.42
N ARG A 99 -7.96 4.81 -10.63
CA ARG A 99 -6.51 4.64 -10.57
C ARG A 99 -5.92 4.19 -11.91
N SER A 100 -6.56 3.25 -12.58
CA SER A 100 -6.12 2.79 -13.91
C SER A 100 -6.15 3.95 -14.91
N SER A 101 -7.23 4.74 -14.91
CA SER A 101 -7.37 5.92 -15.77
C SER A 101 -6.35 7.00 -15.43
N TYR A 102 -6.04 7.21 -14.15
CA TYR A 102 -4.97 8.12 -13.71
C TYR A 102 -3.62 7.74 -14.34
N HIS A 103 -3.19 6.48 -14.19
CA HIS A 103 -1.93 6.02 -14.79
C HIS A 103 -1.98 6.00 -16.33
N PHE A 104 -3.15 5.74 -16.93
CA PHE A 104 -3.31 5.79 -18.38
C PHE A 104 -3.19 7.21 -18.94
N ILE A 105 -3.74 8.22 -18.24
CA ILE A 105 -3.67 9.62 -18.67
C ILE A 105 -2.25 10.17 -18.51
N ILE A 106 -1.55 9.76 -17.45
CA ILE A 106 -0.17 10.19 -17.18
C ILE A 106 0.83 9.62 -18.20
N LYS A 107 0.41 8.66 -19.05
CA LYS A 107 1.12 8.14 -20.23
C LYS A 107 2.64 8.33 -20.16
N ASP A 108 3.36 7.62 -19.27
CA ASP A 108 4.81 7.53 -19.45
C ASP A 108 5.50 6.49 -18.57
N GLY A 109 5.93 5.41 -19.21
CA GLY A 109 6.88 4.41 -18.71
C GLY A 109 6.79 4.06 -17.23
N LEU A 110 7.84 4.33 -16.45
CA LEU A 110 7.88 3.83 -15.07
C LEU A 110 6.84 4.46 -14.13
N ASN A 111 6.24 5.59 -14.49
CA ASN A 111 5.17 6.22 -13.69
C ASN A 111 3.85 5.43 -13.71
N SER A 112 3.70 4.44 -14.61
CA SER A 112 2.57 3.51 -14.58
C SER A 112 2.77 2.33 -13.63
N LEU A 113 3.94 2.21 -13.01
CA LEU A 113 4.26 1.14 -12.07
C LEU A 113 3.90 1.54 -10.65
N ASP A 114 3.31 0.60 -9.91
CA ASP A 114 2.97 0.84 -8.51
C ASP A 114 3.18 -0.41 -7.64
N ILE A 115 3.45 -0.23 -6.35
CA ILE A 115 3.63 -1.35 -5.42
C ILE A 115 2.25 -1.78 -4.88
N ILE A 116 1.92 -3.06 -5.09
CA ILE A 116 0.81 -3.72 -4.43
C ILE A 116 1.18 -4.02 -2.98
N ASP A 117 2.32 -4.71 -2.82
CA ASP A 117 2.87 -5.15 -1.55
C ASP A 117 4.40 -5.20 -1.59
N SER A 118 5.02 -4.95 -0.45
CA SER A 118 6.46 -5.06 -0.27
C SER A 118 6.76 -5.63 1.12
N LYS A 119 7.79 -6.47 1.18
CA LYS A 119 8.28 -7.08 2.41
C LYS A 119 9.80 -7.09 2.37
N VAL A 120 10.40 -6.57 3.44
CA VAL A 120 11.85 -6.62 3.66
C VAL A 120 12.13 -7.38 4.93
N ASN A 121 12.96 -8.42 4.82
CA ASN A 121 13.36 -9.24 5.96
C ASN A 121 14.88 -9.21 6.09
N LEU A 122 15.35 -9.22 7.34
CA LEU A 122 16.77 -9.45 7.63
C LEU A 122 17.01 -10.95 7.80
N GLY A 123 18.04 -11.45 7.14
CA GLY A 123 18.55 -12.80 7.33
C GLY A 123 19.97 -12.76 7.87
N SER A 124 20.27 -13.59 8.84
CA SER A 124 21.62 -13.80 9.36
C SER A 124 21.94 -15.28 9.23
N ASN A 125 23.00 -15.63 8.47
CA ASN A 125 23.44 -17.02 8.36
C ASN A 125 24.98 -17.08 8.31
N ASN A 126 25.60 -17.83 9.22
CA ASN A 126 27.05 -18.10 9.25
C ASN A 126 27.94 -16.87 8.97
N ASN A 127 27.77 -15.80 9.75
CA ASN A 127 28.46 -14.49 9.64
C ASN A 127 28.08 -13.60 8.45
N ASP A 128 27.23 -14.05 7.54
CA ASP A 128 26.68 -13.20 6.48
C ASP A 128 25.34 -12.62 6.90
N PHE A 129 25.28 -11.30 6.96
CA PHE A 129 24.06 -10.55 7.15
C PHE A 129 23.47 -10.17 5.80
N SER A 130 22.15 -10.26 5.66
CA SER A 130 21.49 -10.06 4.38
C SER A 130 20.12 -9.43 4.51
N ILE A 131 19.72 -8.71 3.48
CA ILE A 131 18.42 -8.07 3.35
C ILE A 131 17.70 -8.76 2.20
N ASN A 132 16.61 -9.45 2.50
CA ASN A 132 15.74 -10.07 1.50
C ASN A 132 14.63 -9.09 1.14
N VAL A 133 14.59 -8.67 -0.12
CA VAL A 133 13.64 -7.70 -0.65
C VAL A 133 12.64 -8.44 -1.53
N ASN A 134 11.37 -8.42 -1.13
CA ASN A 134 10.26 -8.98 -1.87
C ASN A 134 9.28 -7.87 -2.22
N MET A 135 8.99 -7.65 -3.50
CA MET A 135 8.00 -6.67 -3.93
C MET A 135 7.11 -7.23 -5.03
N GLU A 136 5.82 -6.92 -4.93
CA GLU A 136 4.83 -7.12 -5.98
C GLU A 136 4.47 -5.77 -6.58
N ILE A 137 4.81 -5.58 -7.85
CA ILE A 137 4.55 -4.37 -8.63
C ILE A 137 3.42 -4.67 -9.61
N ILE A 138 2.50 -3.73 -9.77
CA ILE A 138 1.47 -3.73 -10.82
C ILE A 138 1.82 -2.71 -11.90
N ASP A 139 1.66 -3.12 -13.14
CA ASP A 139 1.91 -2.28 -14.29
C ASP A 139 0.61 -1.85 -14.96
N TYR A 140 0.23 -0.59 -14.79
CA TYR A 140 -0.94 -0.01 -15.44
C TYR A 140 -0.68 0.49 -16.86
N GLY A 141 0.57 0.39 -17.34
CA GLY A 141 1.01 0.93 -18.61
C GLY A 141 0.57 0.10 -19.81
N SER A 142 1.03 0.54 -20.98
CA SER A 142 0.85 -0.16 -22.26
C SER A 142 2.16 -0.34 -23.03
N SER A 143 3.28 0.16 -22.50
CA SER A 143 4.60 0.08 -23.11
C SER A 143 5.48 -0.92 -22.37
N ASN A 144 6.28 -1.66 -23.11
CA ASN A 144 7.34 -2.49 -22.55
C ASN A 144 8.60 -1.63 -22.37
N LYS A 145 9.10 -1.58 -21.14
CA LYS A 145 10.33 -0.92 -20.73
C LYS A 145 11.06 -1.83 -19.76
N ASP A 146 12.38 -1.76 -19.79
CA ASP A 146 13.21 -2.33 -18.76
C ASP A 146 13.36 -1.34 -17.60
N PHE A 147 13.57 -1.89 -16.40
CA PHE A 147 13.94 -1.12 -15.22
C PHE A 147 14.75 -1.96 -14.25
N LYS A 148 15.48 -1.25 -13.39
CA LYS A 148 16.15 -1.79 -12.22
C LYS A 148 15.55 -1.16 -10.97
N VAL A 149 15.95 -1.71 -9.82
CA VAL A 149 15.44 -1.31 -8.52
C VAL A 149 16.60 -0.87 -7.64
N LYS A 150 16.48 0.31 -7.05
CA LYS A 150 17.28 0.73 -5.89
C LYS A 150 16.46 0.61 -4.63
N VAL A 151 17.12 0.19 -3.56
CA VAL A 151 16.56 0.12 -2.21
C VAL A 151 17.31 1.12 -1.36
N TYR A 152 16.58 2.08 -0.81
CA TYR A 152 17.08 3.02 0.17
C TYR A 152 16.75 2.47 1.54
N LEU A 153 17.79 2.19 2.32
CA LEU A 153 17.63 1.68 3.67
C LEU A 153 16.95 2.71 4.57
N PRO A 154 16.18 2.25 5.57
CA PRO A 154 15.67 3.13 6.60
C PRO A 154 16.84 3.78 7.34
N LYS A 155 16.66 5.04 7.75
CA LYS A 155 17.73 5.86 8.37
C LYS A 155 18.42 5.15 9.53
N SER A 156 17.64 4.51 10.39
CA SER A 156 18.13 3.67 11.49
C SER A 156 19.11 2.56 11.09
N LEU A 157 18.94 1.92 9.92
CA LEU A 157 19.93 0.97 9.40
C LEU A 157 21.12 1.70 8.77
N THR A 158 20.87 2.79 8.04
CA THR A 158 21.93 3.60 7.43
C THR A 158 22.91 4.14 8.49
N ASP A 159 22.41 4.58 9.64
CA ASP A 159 23.23 5.09 10.75
C ASP A 159 24.17 4.02 11.33
N ILE A 160 23.85 2.72 11.17
CA ILE A 160 24.66 1.59 11.64
C ILE A 160 25.59 1.08 10.54
N LEU A 161 25.05 0.91 9.32
CA LEU A 161 25.74 0.27 8.20
C LEU A 161 26.62 1.23 7.40
N GLY A 162 26.35 2.54 7.48
CA GLY A 162 27.06 3.58 6.71
C GLY A 162 26.70 3.63 5.21
N GLU A 163 25.93 2.66 4.71
CA GLU A 163 25.43 2.61 3.34
C GLU A 163 23.94 2.90 3.28
N GLU A 164 23.56 3.90 2.48
CA GLU A 164 22.17 4.34 2.34
C GLU A 164 21.41 3.59 1.24
N VAL A 165 22.10 3.15 0.18
CA VAL A 165 21.47 2.70 -1.07
C VAL A 165 22.10 1.42 -1.58
N TYR A 166 21.26 0.49 -2.02
CA TYR A 166 21.66 -0.73 -2.68
C TYR A 166 20.96 -0.86 -4.04
N ASP A 167 21.75 -1.06 -5.09
CA ASP A 167 21.26 -1.43 -6.40
C ASP A 167 21.01 -2.93 -6.45
N LEU A 168 19.79 -3.32 -6.84
CA LEU A 168 19.47 -4.72 -7.13
C LEU A 168 20.07 -5.11 -8.48
N GLU A 169 20.55 -6.36 -8.58
CA GLU A 169 21.35 -6.79 -9.72
C GLU A 169 20.48 -7.03 -10.96
N ARG A 170 19.26 -7.53 -10.76
CA ARG A 170 18.40 -7.97 -11.85
C ARG A 170 17.70 -6.79 -12.53
N SER A 171 17.64 -6.84 -13.85
CA SER A 171 16.71 -6.02 -14.64
C SER A 171 15.36 -6.72 -14.78
N TYR A 172 14.30 -5.92 -14.75
CA TYR A 172 12.91 -6.33 -14.87
C TYR A 172 12.26 -5.66 -16.08
N ASN A 173 11.21 -6.27 -16.61
CA ASN A 173 10.46 -5.73 -17.75
C ASN A 173 9.02 -5.43 -17.35
N THR A 174 8.50 -4.33 -17.88
CA THR A 174 7.07 -4.00 -17.86
C THR A 174 6.33 -4.81 -18.93
N TYR A 175 5.05 -5.12 -18.68
CA TYR A 175 4.22 -5.99 -19.54
C TYR A 175 2.88 -5.34 -19.93
N GLY A 176 2.56 -4.21 -19.30
CA GLY A 176 1.31 -3.48 -19.39
C GLY A 176 0.10 -4.22 -18.80
N HIS A 177 -1.08 -3.64 -19.02
CA HIS A 177 -2.38 -4.28 -18.85
C HIS A 177 -2.65 -4.87 -17.45
N LYS A 178 -2.17 -4.21 -16.40
CA LYS A 178 -2.26 -4.68 -15.00
C LYS A 178 -1.47 -5.97 -14.74
N GLY A 179 -0.44 -6.22 -15.55
CA GLY A 179 0.53 -7.28 -15.33
C GLY A 179 1.21 -7.11 -13.97
N LYS A 180 1.53 -8.25 -13.35
CA LYS A 180 2.21 -8.29 -12.05
C LYS A 180 3.68 -8.64 -12.26
N ILE A 181 4.55 -7.94 -11.56
CA ILE A 181 6.00 -8.14 -11.59
C ILE A 181 6.46 -8.44 -10.17
N TYR A 182 7.23 -9.50 -10.03
CA TYR A 182 7.73 -9.96 -8.74
C TYR A 182 9.23 -9.72 -8.64
N VAL A 183 9.63 -8.86 -7.72
CA VAL A 183 11.03 -8.63 -7.33
C VAL A 183 11.31 -9.48 -6.10
N ASN A 184 12.30 -10.36 -6.18
CA ASN A 184 12.74 -11.20 -5.07
C ASN A 184 14.26 -11.32 -5.16
N GLU A 185 14.95 -10.50 -4.38
CA GLU A 185 16.41 -10.42 -4.38
C GLU A 185 16.96 -10.36 -2.95
N LYS A 186 18.19 -10.85 -2.82
CA LYS A 186 18.94 -10.86 -1.56
C LYS A 186 20.14 -9.94 -1.70
N ILE A 187 20.19 -8.91 -0.88
CA ILE A 187 21.34 -8.03 -0.72
C ILE A 187 22.22 -8.63 0.38
N VAL A 188 23.46 -8.98 0.07
CA VAL A 188 24.44 -9.44 1.06
C VAL A 188 25.23 -8.25 1.56
N LEU A 189 25.15 -7.98 2.87
CA LEU A 189 25.84 -6.87 3.51
C LEU A 189 27.26 -7.30 3.86
N LYS A 190 28.24 -6.65 3.23
CA LYS A 190 29.65 -6.90 3.48
C LYS A 190 30.07 -6.14 4.74
N ASN A 191 31.01 -6.71 5.50
CA ASN A 191 31.66 -6.07 6.66
C ASN A 191 30.76 -5.77 7.88
N VAL A 192 29.65 -6.47 8.05
CA VAL A 192 28.84 -6.37 9.28
C VAL A 192 29.56 -7.14 10.40
N ASN A 193 30.06 -6.42 11.41
CA ASN A 193 30.71 -7.04 12.57
C ASN A 193 29.69 -7.43 13.66
N GLU A 194 30.14 -8.18 14.68
CA GLU A 194 29.27 -8.64 15.78
C GLU A 194 28.59 -7.49 16.54
N LYS A 195 29.26 -6.35 16.68
CA LYS A 195 28.70 -5.16 17.34
C LYS A 195 27.54 -4.58 16.52
N MET A 196 27.73 -4.41 15.22
CA MET A 196 26.69 -3.94 14.28
C MET A 196 25.50 -4.91 14.25
N HIS A 197 25.76 -6.23 14.25
CA HIS A 197 24.72 -7.24 14.39
C HIS A 197 23.83 -6.97 15.61
N GLY A 198 24.45 -6.82 16.78
CA GLY A 198 23.72 -6.53 18.02
C GLY A 198 22.93 -5.21 17.98
N GLU A 199 23.47 -4.18 17.32
CA GLU A 199 22.80 -2.88 17.17
C GLU A 199 21.59 -2.94 16.23
N ILE A 200 21.69 -3.67 15.11
CA ILE A 200 20.59 -3.82 14.16
C ILE A 200 19.36 -4.49 14.82
N PHE A 201 19.57 -5.56 15.58
CA PHE A 201 18.47 -6.26 16.27
C PHE A 201 17.88 -5.46 17.43
N LYS A 202 18.65 -4.55 18.04
CA LYS A 202 18.14 -3.62 19.06
C LYS A 202 17.38 -2.45 18.46
N THR A 203 17.63 -2.15 17.19
CA THR A 203 17.09 -0.97 16.53
C THR A 203 15.70 -1.28 15.97
N MET A 204 14.74 -0.38 16.20
CA MET A 204 13.39 -0.48 15.64
C MET A 204 13.37 -0.01 14.17
N TRP A 205 14.30 -0.52 13.35
CA TRP A 205 14.46 -0.07 11.97
C TRP A 205 13.24 -0.35 11.10
N SER A 206 12.48 -1.35 11.51
CA SER A 206 11.12 -1.66 11.08
C SER A 206 10.17 -0.48 11.07
N PHE A 207 10.41 0.51 11.93
CA PHE A 207 9.53 1.66 12.12
C PHE A 207 9.80 2.79 11.14
N ASP A 208 10.96 2.78 10.50
CA ASP A 208 11.32 3.75 9.49
C ASP A 208 10.83 3.29 8.11
N PRO A 209 10.38 4.21 7.25
CA PRO A 209 9.94 3.84 5.90
C PRO A 209 11.14 3.37 5.07
N ILE A 210 10.91 2.31 4.27
CA ILE A 210 11.83 1.92 3.21
C ILE A 210 11.41 2.65 1.94
N ARG A 211 12.39 3.10 1.15
CA ARG A 211 12.11 3.72 -0.14
C ARG A 211 12.71 2.87 -1.24
N TYR A 212 11.98 2.79 -2.34
CA TYR A 212 12.42 2.11 -3.55
C TYR A 212 12.49 3.15 -4.66
N GLU A 213 13.44 3.00 -5.56
CA GLU A 213 13.44 3.72 -6.83
C GLU A 213 13.44 2.70 -7.97
N LEU A 214 12.41 2.75 -8.80
CA LEU A 214 12.38 2.01 -10.05
C LEU A 214 12.96 2.93 -11.11
N TYR A 215 14.03 2.52 -11.78
CA TYR A 215 14.75 3.40 -12.70
C TYR A 215 15.23 2.70 -13.96
N ASN A 216 15.39 3.46 -15.03
CA ASN A 216 16.15 3.11 -16.21
C ASN A 216 16.92 4.35 -16.68
N ASN A 217 17.46 4.32 -17.91
CA ASN A 217 18.27 5.43 -18.43
C ASN A 217 17.48 6.73 -18.64
N ASP A 218 16.16 6.63 -18.82
CA ASP A 218 15.32 7.76 -19.22
C ASP A 218 14.43 8.29 -18.08
N GLN A 219 14.05 7.41 -17.15
CA GLN A 219 13.01 7.67 -16.16
C GLN A 219 13.35 7.03 -14.81
N SER A 220 12.92 7.68 -13.73
CA SER A 220 12.88 7.05 -12.42
C SER A 220 11.63 7.44 -11.64
N ILE A 221 11.16 6.52 -10.80
CA ILE A 221 10.05 6.76 -9.88
C ILE A 221 10.40 6.25 -8.48
N LYS A 222 10.10 7.09 -7.48
CA LYS A 222 10.30 6.75 -6.08
C LYS A 222 8.99 6.28 -5.46
N ILE A 223 9.08 5.17 -4.73
CA ILE A 223 7.97 4.55 -4.04
C ILE A 223 8.35 4.44 -2.56
N VAL A 224 7.41 4.80 -1.68
CA VAL A 224 7.67 4.78 -0.23
C VAL A 224 6.81 3.74 0.44
N ASP A 225 7.45 2.77 1.08
CA ASP A 225 6.78 1.80 1.92
C ASP A 225 6.91 2.19 3.40
N TYR A 226 5.81 2.67 3.96
CA TYR A 226 5.68 2.95 5.38
C TYR A 226 5.26 1.73 6.20
N ARG A 227 4.84 0.62 5.58
CA ARG A 227 4.20 -0.53 6.23
C ARG A 227 5.10 -1.77 6.19
N ASN A 228 6.38 -1.62 6.52
CA ASN A 228 7.28 -2.78 6.66
C ASN A 228 6.61 -3.86 7.53
N LYS A 229 6.21 -4.97 6.88
CA LYS A 229 5.51 -6.09 7.54
C LYS A 229 6.55 -7.07 8.07
N PHE A 230 6.52 -7.31 9.38
CA PHE A 230 7.39 -8.29 10.06
C PHE A 230 6.64 -9.61 10.27
N LEU A 231 7.23 -10.68 9.75
CA LEU A 231 7.04 -12.07 10.15
C LEU A 231 8.35 -12.79 9.92
#